data_AF-A0A1J0RCK5-F1
#
_entry.id   AF-A0A1J0RCK5-F1
#
_cell.length_a   1.000
_cell.length_b   1.000
_cell.length_c   1.000
_cell.angle_alpha   90.00
_cell.angle_beta   90.00
_cell.angle_gamma   90.00
#
_symmetry.space_group_name_H-M   'P 1'
#
loop_
_entity.id
_entity.type
_entity.pdbx_description
1 polymer ?
#
loop_
_entity_poly.entity_id
_entity_poly.type
_entity_poly.pdbx_seq_one_letter_code
_entity_poly.pdbx_strand_id
1 'polypeptide(L)'
;MYRIRAAFATTLFFVVCSASADQTDNCTSSDDEAIYVSKLLAPYTAAAIENTDPEAKAAKLRIAAALTKDQEQKKKFLPLAMVFAECARQRSRHSLKAAQTAAAALTDLAFAGGMAAATRTLAQLQIANINAYDAGTEATKRDPVYPSTFATGLRNNLCSITEAAKSPTAKAETTGAKNWKLVYHIVKAETNTARANAAATAGKATICLSKDGTCKDNANNGAFYSLQAGTIFTVAENAAEPKHGHNSAPARKETIWHAQSAEEAQLAAKLDADAHTAIAVQTSNVPG
;
A
#
# COMPACT_ATOMS: atom_id res chain seq x y z
N MET A 1 -1.17 -32.56 33.24
CA MET A 1 -1.03 -31.11 33.41
C MET A 1 -1.36 -30.43 32.09
N TYR A 2 -1.97 -29.24 32.19
CA TYR A 2 -2.92 -28.65 31.25
C TYR A 2 -2.54 -28.59 29.76
N ARG A 3 -3.53 -28.88 28.93
CA ARG A 3 -3.58 -28.61 27.49
C ARG A 3 -3.46 -27.10 27.28
N ILE A 4 -2.40 -26.62 26.64
CA ILE A 4 -2.41 -25.30 25.99
C ILE A 4 -2.79 -25.55 24.52
N ARG A 5 -4.07 -25.84 24.32
CA ARG A 5 -4.76 -25.49 23.08
C ARG A 5 -5.41 -24.15 23.35
N ALA A 6 -5.25 -23.21 22.42
CA ALA A 6 -5.75 -21.83 22.44
C ALA A 6 -4.89 -20.83 23.24
N ALA A 7 -4.03 -20.09 22.52
CA ALA A 7 -3.73 -18.67 22.78
C ALA A 7 -2.83 -18.10 21.65
N PHE A 8 -3.32 -18.09 20.40
CA PHE A 8 -2.84 -17.15 19.36
C PHE A 8 -4.03 -16.50 18.64
N ALA A 9 -5.12 -16.32 19.38
CA ALA A 9 -6.34 -15.67 18.93
C ALA A 9 -6.75 -14.60 19.95
N THR A 10 -5.89 -13.59 20.12
CA THR A 10 -6.10 -12.30 20.81
C THR A 10 -4.75 -11.57 20.73
N THR A 11 -4.54 -10.41 20.12
CA THR A 11 -5.45 -9.31 19.82
C THR A 11 -4.77 -8.43 18.75
N LEU A 12 -5.21 -8.53 17.49
CA LEU A 12 -5.23 -7.36 16.61
C LEU A 12 -6.69 -7.21 16.23
N PHE A 13 -7.41 -6.47 17.06
CA PHE A 13 -8.84 -6.23 16.95
C PHE A 13 -9.06 -5.25 15.78
N PHE A 14 -8.99 -5.74 14.54
CA PHE A 14 -9.79 -5.14 13.47
C PHE A 14 -11.19 -5.72 13.64
N VAL A 15 -12.09 -4.93 14.24
CA VAL A 15 -13.51 -5.27 14.34
C VAL A 15 -14.04 -5.42 12.91
N VAL A 16 -14.22 -6.66 12.48
CA VAL A 16 -14.98 -7.01 11.29
C VAL A 16 -16.43 -7.08 11.70
N CYS A 17 -17.19 -6.00 11.46
CA CYS A 17 -18.63 -6.11 11.38
C CYS A 17 -18.97 -6.80 10.04
N SER A 18 -19.09 -8.13 10.08
CA SER A 18 -19.68 -8.91 8.99
C SER A 18 -21.20 -8.72 9.00
N ALA A 19 -21.68 -7.58 8.53
CA ALA A 19 -23.02 -7.54 7.97
C ALA A 19 -22.93 -8.12 6.56
N SER A 20 -23.58 -9.27 6.34
CA SER A 20 -23.79 -9.86 5.02
C SER A 20 -24.70 -8.94 4.21
N ALA A 21 -24.14 -7.87 3.66
CA ALA A 21 -24.67 -7.22 2.49
C ALA A 21 -24.04 -7.90 1.27
N ASP A 22 -24.83 -8.10 0.21
CA ASP A 22 -24.30 -8.46 -1.11
C ASP A 22 -23.01 -7.68 -1.36
N GLN A 23 -21.90 -8.40 -1.45
CA GLN A 23 -20.58 -7.77 -1.43
C GLN A 23 -20.34 -7.19 -2.81
N THR A 24 -20.81 -5.96 -3.04
CA THR A 24 -20.37 -5.15 -4.18
C THR A 24 -18.84 -5.12 -4.13
N ASP A 25 -18.18 -5.60 -5.18
CA ASP A 25 -16.71 -5.57 -5.26
C ASP A 25 -16.26 -4.11 -5.33
N ASN A 26 -15.83 -3.58 -4.19
CA ASN A 26 -15.36 -2.19 -4.08
C ASN A 26 -13.97 -1.99 -4.71
N CYS A 27 -13.33 -3.08 -5.12
CA CYS A 27 -12.02 -3.06 -5.76
C CYS A 27 -12.15 -3.07 -7.28
N THR A 28 -11.32 -2.27 -7.91
CA THR A 28 -11.14 -2.15 -9.36
C THR A 28 -9.72 -2.62 -9.72
N SER A 29 -9.46 -2.86 -11.00
CA SER A 29 -8.11 -3.15 -11.50
C SER A 29 -7.11 -2.00 -11.31
N SER A 30 -7.58 -0.81 -10.93
CA SER A 30 -6.78 0.40 -10.68
C SER A 30 -6.44 0.61 -9.20
N ASP A 31 -6.83 -0.32 -8.33
CA ASP A 31 -6.50 -0.34 -6.89
C ASP A 31 -5.14 -1.00 -6.64
N ASP A 32 -4.14 -0.63 -7.43
CA ASP A 32 -2.83 -1.27 -7.44
C ASP A 32 -2.17 -1.28 -6.05
N GLU A 33 -2.33 -0.23 -5.24
CA GLU A 33 -1.74 -0.15 -3.90
C GLU A 33 -2.31 -1.25 -2.97
N ALA A 34 -3.64 -1.38 -2.92
CA ALA A 34 -4.33 -2.38 -2.10
C ALA A 34 -4.11 -3.80 -2.63
N ILE A 35 -4.14 -3.99 -3.96
CA ILE A 35 -3.87 -5.27 -4.61
C ILE A 35 -2.45 -5.71 -4.31
N TYR A 36 -1.47 -4.84 -4.49
CA TYR A 36 -0.05 -5.14 -4.26
C TYR A 36 0.21 -5.62 -2.83
N VAL A 37 -0.25 -4.86 -1.83
CA VAL A 37 -0.06 -5.22 -0.41
C VAL A 37 -0.81 -6.52 -0.07
N SER A 38 -1.99 -6.75 -0.65
CA SER A 38 -2.72 -8.03 -0.45
C SER A 38 -1.94 -9.23 -1.00
N LYS A 39 -1.17 -9.06 -2.09
CA LYS A 39 -0.31 -10.12 -2.66
C LYS A 39 0.90 -10.41 -1.78
N LEU A 40 1.43 -9.44 -1.03
CA LEU A 40 2.47 -9.67 -0.02
C LEU A 40 1.91 -10.30 1.27
N LEU A 41 0.65 -10.01 1.61
CA LEU A 41 -0.02 -10.59 2.77
C LEU A 41 -0.26 -12.11 2.61
N ALA A 42 -0.46 -12.59 1.38
CA ALA A 42 -0.67 -14.02 1.11
C ALA A 42 0.49 -14.93 1.57
N PRO A 43 1.76 -14.73 1.14
CA PRO A 43 2.88 -15.53 1.65
C PRO A 43 3.13 -15.34 3.14
N TYR A 44 2.87 -14.16 3.71
CA TYR A 44 2.94 -13.91 5.16
C TYR A 44 1.96 -14.81 5.94
N THR A 45 0.69 -14.87 5.51
CA THR A 45 -0.33 -15.69 6.18
C THR A 45 -0.10 -17.18 5.99
N ALA A 46 0.42 -17.61 4.84
CA ALA A 46 0.83 -19.00 4.61
C ALA A 46 1.99 -19.43 5.52
N ALA A 47 2.96 -18.55 5.78
CA ALA A 47 4.11 -18.82 6.64
C ALA A 47 3.81 -18.81 8.15
N ALA A 48 2.63 -18.32 8.55
CA ALA A 48 2.18 -18.32 9.95
C ALA A 48 1.72 -19.72 10.45
N ILE A 49 1.71 -20.74 9.59
CA ILE A 49 1.36 -22.12 9.97
C ILE A 49 2.58 -22.78 10.63
N GLU A 50 2.50 -23.11 11.92
CA GLU A 50 3.59 -23.75 12.68
C GLU A 50 3.90 -25.18 12.16
N ASN A 51 5.17 -25.44 11.86
CA ASN A 51 5.66 -26.79 11.58
C ASN A 51 5.90 -27.55 12.90
N THR A 52 5.14 -28.63 13.11
CA THR A 52 5.13 -29.44 14.33
C THR A 52 6.12 -30.62 14.33
N ASP A 53 6.98 -30.76 13.31
CA ASP A 53 7.88 -31.92 13.14
C ASP A 53 8.89 -32.12 14.31
N PRO A 54 9.55 -31.08 14.86
CA PRO A 54 10.44 -31.24 16.01
C PRO A 54 9.70 -31.65 17.29
N GLU A 55 8.47 -31.16 17.49
CA GLU A 55 7.61 -31.56 18.60
C GLU A 55 7.16 -33.02 18.45
N ALA A 56 6.79 -33.42 17.23
CA ALA A 56 6.43 -34.80 16.92
C ALA A 56 7.62 -35.75 17.14
N LYS A 57 8.84 -35.37 16.74
CA LYS A 57 10.08 -36.12 16.99
C LYS A 57 10.39 -36.21 18.49
N ALA A 58 10.27 -35.11 19.23
CA ALA A 58 10.44 -35.11 20.69
C ALA A 58 9.41 -36.03 21.38
N ALA A 59 8.15 -36.02 20.95
CA ALA A 59 7.10 -36.90 21.45
C ALA A 59 7.39 -38.37 21.14
N LYS A 60 7.77 -38.70 19.90
CA LYS A 60 8.16 -40.07 19.50
C LYS A 60 9.33 -40.60 20.33
N LEU A 61 10.34 -39.76 20.60
CA LEU A 61 11.49 -40.15 21.43
C LEU A 61 11.14 -40.32 22.90
N ARG A 62 10.24 -39.50 23.46
CA ARG A 62 9.71 -39.70 24.82
C ARG A 62 8.92 -41.00 24.93
N ILE A 63 8.11 -41.31 23.92
CA ILE A 63 7.36 -42.58 23.84
C ILE A 63 8.34 -43.76 23.71
N ALA A 64 9.35 -43.68 22.84
CA ALA A 64 10.37 -44.72 22.69
C ALA A 64 11.17 -44.95 23.99
N ALA A 65 11.51 -43.89 24.72
CA ALA A 65 12.16 -43.98 26.03
C ALA A 65 11.26 -44.61 27.11
N ALA A 66 9.94 -44.46 27.01
CA ALA A 66 8.98 -45.06 27.93
C ALA A 66 8.73 -46.54 27.62
N LEU A 67 8.81 -46.94 26.35
CA LEU A 67 8.53 -48.29 25.88
C LEU A 67 9.76 -49.21 25.88
N THR A 68 10.98 -48.67 25.85
CA THR A 68 12.21 -49.48 25.87
C THR A 68 12.51 -50.03 27.28
N LYS A 69 12.90 -51.30 27.34
CA LYS A 69 13.41 -51.95 28.56
C LYS A 69 14.93 -51.80 28.73
N ASP A 70 15.62 -51.31 27.69
CA ASP A 70 17.06 -51.09 27.68
C ASP A 70 17.41 -49.73 28.33
N GLN A 71 18.16 -49.79 29.44
CA GLN A 71 18.60 -48.59 30.16
C GLN A 71 19.56 -47.72 29.35
N GLU A 72 20.41 -48.28 28.49
CA GLU A 72 21.32 -47.48 27.67
C GLU A 72 20.57 -46.70 26.59
N GLN A 73 19.62 -47.34 25.91
CA GLN A 73 18.77 -46.67 24.93
C GLN A 73 17.91 -45.58 25.58
N LYS A 74 17.36 -45.85 26.77
CA LYS A 74 16.62 -44.84 27.54
C LYS A 74 17.46 -43.61 27.88
N LYS A 75 18.74 -43.81 28.26
CA LYS A 75 19.70 -42.72 28.51
C LYS A 75 20.03 -41.91 27.25
N LYS A 76 19.88 -42.47 26.05
CA LYS A 76 20.10 -41.78 24.77
C LYS A 76 18.86 -41.04 24.26
N PHE A 77 17.66 -41.62 24.40
CA PHE A 77 16.43 -41.03 23.87
C PHE A 77 15.93 -39.80 24.64
N LEU A 78 16.08 -39.77 25.96
CA LEU A 78 15.61 -38.65 26.79
C LEU A 78 16.36 -37.33 26.48
N PRO A 79 17.71 -37.29 26.43
CA PRO A 79 18.45 -36.10 26.01
C PRO A 79 18.11 -35.68 24.58
N LEU A 80 17.97 -36.64 23.65
CA LEU A 80 17.61 -36.33 22.27
C LEU A 80 16.21 -35.68 22.19
N ALA A 81 15.25 -36.17 22.97
CA ALA A 81 13.93 -35.55 23.07
C ALA A 81 13.98 -34.14 23.67
N MET A 82 14.88 -33.87 24.63
CA MET A 82 15.11 -32.52 25.16
C MET A 82 15.72 -31.59 24.10
N VAL A 83 16.68 -32.07 23.31
CA VAL A 83 17.26 -31.32 22.20
C VAL A 83 16.19 -30.99 21.16
N PHE A 84 15.38 -31.95 20.72
CA PHE A 84 14.29 -31.67 19.78
C PHE A 84 13.23 -30.72 20.35
N ALA A 85 12.93 -30.80 21.65
CA ALA A 85 12.02 -29.87 22.32
C ALA A 85 12.60 -28.46 22.44
N GLU A 86 13.90 -28.32 22.71
CA GLU A 86 14.58 -27.01 22.73
C GLU A 86 14.69 -26.43 21.32
N CYS A 87 14.99 -27.26 20.31
CA CYS A 87 14.91 -26.86 18.91
C CYS A 87 13.50 -26.39 18.52
N ALA A 88 12.45 -27.07 18.98
CA ALA A 88 11.06 -26.63 18.79
C ALA A 88 10.83 -25.25 19.44
N ARG A 89 11.25 -25.09 20.70
CA ARG A 89 11.08 -23.84 21.46
C ARG A 89 11.85 -22.66 20.87
N GLN A 90 13.09 -22.88 20.46
CA GLN A 90 13.91 -21.87 19.78
C GLN A 90 13.29 -21.51 18.44
N ARG A 91 12.83 -22.50 17.68
CA ARG A 91 12.12 -22.26 16.42
C ARG A 91 10.87 -21.43 16.61
N SER A 92 10.02 -21.72 17.61
CA SER A 92 8.84 -20.92 17.92
C SER A 92 9.18 -19.46 18.29
N ARG A 93 10.31 -19.23 18.99
CA ARG A 93 10.77 -17.87 19.30
C ARG A 93 11.27 -17.13 18.07
N HIS A 94 12.07 -17.81 17.23
CA HIS A 94 12.59 -17.23 16.00
C HIS A 94 11.48 -16.98 14.97
N SER A 95 10.51 -17.89 14.84
CA SER A 95 9.35 -17.72 13.97
C SER A 95 8.44 -16.59 14.44
N LEU A 96 8.20 -16.47 15.75
CA LEU A 96 7.43 -15.36 16.32
C LEU A 96 8.11 -14.02 16.04
N LYS A 97 9.43 -13.92 16.27
CA LYS A 97 10.18 -12.69 15.97
C LYS A 97 10.15 -12.35 14.48
N ALA A 98 10.36 -13.35 13.60
CA ALA A 98 10.30 -13.15 12.16
C ALA A 98 8.89 -12.72 11.69
N ALA A 99 7.84 -13.32 12.23
CA ALA A 99 6.46 -12.94 11.95
C ALA A 99 6.15 -11.51 12.44
N GLN A 100 6.61 -11.12 13.63
CA GLN A 100 6.46 -9.76 14.13
C GLN A 100 7.18 -8.73 13.25
N THR A 101 8.41 -9.01 12.82
CA THR A 101 9.16 -8.15 11.90
C THR A 101 8.45 -8.02 10.56
N ALA A 102 7.97 -9.13 9.99
CA ALA A 102 7.24 -9.12 8.71
C ALA A 102 5.90 -8.40 8.82
N ALA A 103 5.17 -8.55 9.94
CA ALA A 103 3.94 -7.84 10.20
C ALA A 103 4.16 -6.32 10.30
N ALA A 104 5.21 -5.89 11.01
CA ALA A 104 5.59 -4.48 11.12
C ALA A 104 5.92 -3.91 9.73
N ALA A 105 6.81 -4.57 8.97
CA ALA A 105 7.19 -4.11 7.63
C ALA A 105 5.99 -4.05 6.67
N LEU A 106 5.08 -5.03 6.71
CA LEU A 106 3.84 -5.01 5.94
C LEU A 106 2.89 -3.88 6.34
N THR A 107 2.82 -3.55 7.64
CA THR A 107 1.97 -2.47 8.14
C THR A 107 2.51 -1.11 7.70
N ASP A 108 3.82 -0.91 7.78
CA ASP A 108 4.46 0.32 7.33
C ASP A 108 4.30 0.50 5.81
N LEU A 109 4.45 -0.58 5.04
CA LEU A 109 4.20 -0.56 3.59
C LEU A 109 2.73 -0.33 3.25
N ALA A 110 1.80 -0.90 4.01
CA ALA A 110 0.36 -0.65 3.85
C ALA A 110 0.02 0.83 4.09
N PHE A 111 0.64 1.44 5.11
CA PHE A 111 0.50 2.87 5.37
C PHE A 111 1.04 3.70 4.20
N ALA A 112 2.25 3.40 3.71
CA ALA A 112 2.82 4.07 2.53
C ALA A 112 1.93 3.90 1.27
N GLY A 113 1.35 2.72 1.06
CA GLY A 113 0.39 2.48 -0.02
C GLY A 113 -0.90 3.32 0.12
N GLY A 114 -1.38 3.50 1.36
CA GLY A 114 -2.50 4.40 1.66
C GLY A 114 -2.18 5.87 1.36
N MET A 115 -0.99 6.33 1.76
CA MET A 115 -0.48 7.67 1.44
C MET A 115 -0.33 7.86 -0.08
N ALA A 116 0.14 6.83 -0.79
CA ALA A 116 0.28 6.87 -2.24
C ALA A 116 -1.08 6.97 -2.95
N ALA A 117 -2.07 6.20 -2.51
CA ALA A 117 -3.43 6.27 -3.03
C ALA A 117 -4.07 7.64 -2.76
N ALA A 118 -3.89 8.19 -1.56
CA ALA A 118 -4.39 9.53 -1.22
C ALA A 118 -3.71 10.63 -2.06
N THR A 119 -2.40 10.53 -2.27
CA THR A 119 -1.62 11.48 -3.08
C THR A 119 -1.99 11.39 -4.56
N ARG A 120 -2.31 10.18 -5.06
CA ARG A 120 -2.88 9.97 -6.40
C ARG A 120 -4.24 10.67 -6.55
N THR A 121 -5.12 10.52 -5.56
CA THR A 121 -6.40 11.25 -5.50
C THR A 121 -6.20 12.76 -5.50
N LEU A 122 -5.24 13.26 -4.71
CA LEU A 122 -4.93 14.69 -4.66
C LEU A 122 -4.44 15.22 -6.01
N ALA A 123 -3.59 14.48 -6.71
CA ALA A 123 -3.09 14.86 -8.04
C ALA A 123 -4.21 15.05 -9.07
N GLN A 124 -5.30 14.30 -8.92
CA GLN A 124 -6.47 14.32 -9.80
C GLN A 124 -7.50 15.38 -9.41
N LEU A 125 -7.38 16.01 -8.23
CA LEU A 125 -8.27 17.07 -7.78
C LEU A 125 -8.26 18.22 -8.79
N GLN A 126 -9.43 18.57 -9.29
CA GLN A 126 -9.60 19.77 -10.11
C GLN A 126 -10.34 20.85 -9.34
N ILE A 127 -9.98 22.09 -9.62
CA ILE A 127 -10.74 23.27 -9.21
C ILE A 127 -11.85 23.51 -10.23
N ALA A 128 -13.03 23.89 -9.76
CA ALA A 128 -14.18 24.22 -10.61
C ALA A 128 -13.92 25.50 -11.43
N ASN A 129 -14.58 25.63 -12.57
CA ASN A 129 -14.55 26.88 -13.32
C ASN A 129 -15.39 27.97 -12.62
N ILE A 130 -14.95 29.22 -12.73
CA ILE A 130 -15.74 30.39 -12.37
C ILE A 130 -16.00 31.16 -13.66
N ASN A 131 -17.27 31.41 -13.93
CA ASN A 131 -17.71 32.14 -15.12
C ASN A 131 -17.17 33.58 -15.11
N ALA A 132 -17.00 34.12 -16.32
CA ALA A 132 -16.55 35.50 -16.56
C ALA A 132 -17.34 36.53 -15.72
N TYR A 133 -16.62 37.45 -15.08
CA TYR A 133 -17.21 38.56 -14.34
C TYR A 133 -16.46 39.87 -14.59
N ASP A 134 -17.22 40.97 -14.75
CA ASP A 134 -16.68 42.31 -15.01
C ASP A 134 -16.11 42.96 -13.73
N ALA A 135 -14.78 42.99 -13.64
CA ALA A 135 -13.98 43.63 -12.59
C ALA A 135 -14.00 45.18 -12.64
N GLY A 136 -14.58 45.78 -13.68
CA GLY A 136 -14.74 47.24 -13.81
C GLY A 136 -15.96 47.81 -13.09
N THR A 137 -16.77 46.98 -12.46
CA THR A 137 -17.95 47.41 -11.69
C THR A 137 -17.61 47.62 -10.21
N GLU A 138 -18.24 48.60 -9.54
CA GLU A 138 -17.92 48.99 -8.14
C GLU A 138 -18.17 47.89 -7.10
N ALA A 139 -18.81 46.77 -7.48
CA ALA A 139 -18.97 45.61 -6.64
C ALA A 139 -17.77 44.67 -6.82
N THR A 140 -16.78 44.72 -5.91
CA THR A 140 -15.77 43.65 -5.83
C THR A 140 -16.46 42.32 -5.50
N LYS A 141 -16.83 41.55 -6.53
CA LYS A 141 -17.42 40.22 -6.35
C LYS A 141 -16.33 39.26 -5.89
N ARG A 142 -16.58 38.57 -4.77
CA ARG A 142 -15.70 37.53 -4.22
C ARG A 142 -16.38 36.20 -4.48
N ASP A 143 -16.01 35.54 -5.57
CA ASP A 143 -16.49 34.18 -5.84
C ASP A 143 -15.63 33.16 -5.07
N PRO A 144 -16.25 32.22 -4.34
CA PRO A 144 -15.50 31.18 -3.67
C PRO A 144 -14.93 30.19 -4.68
N VAL A 145 -13.71 29.73 -4.43
CA VAL A 145 -13.04 28.70 -5.23
C VAL A 145 -13.17 27.37 -4.51
N TYR A 146 -13.82 26.40 -5.15
CA TYR A 146 -14.05 25.05 -4.61
C TYR A 146 -13.54 23.96 -5.57
N PRO A 147 -13.29 22.74 -5.05
CA PRO A 147 -13.11 21.56 -5.89
C PRO A 147 -14.28 21.35 -6.87
N SER A 148 -13.96 20.83 -8.05
CA SER A 148 -14.93 20.41 -9.06
C SER A 148 -15.81 19.29 -8.51
N THR A 149 -17.12 19.38 -8.73
CA THR A 149 -18.08 18.30 -8.39
C THR A 149 -17.97 17.10 -9.32
N PHE A 150 -17.35 17.25 -10.50
CA PHE A 150 -17.17 16.19 -11.49
C PHE A 150 -15.78 15.53 -11.42
N ALA A 151 -14.78 16.27 -10.90
CA ALA A 151 -13.41 15.81 -10.76
C ALA A 151 -12.89 16.18 -9.37
N THR A 152 -13.54 15.62 -8.35
CA THR A 152 -13.24 15.84 -6.94
C THR A 152 -11.91 15.21 -6.52
N GLY A 153 -11.33 14.31 -7.33
CA GLY A 153 -10.22 13.43 -6.95
C GLY A 153 -10.60 12.36 -5.92
N LEU A 154 -11.67 12.57 -5.15
CA LEU A 154 -12.19 11.66 -4.14
C LEU A 154 -12.84 10.46 -4.83
N ARG A 155 -12.48 9.27 -4.36
CA ARG A 155 -13.03 8.01 -4.87
C ARG A 155 -14.35 7.74 -4.17
N ASN A 156 -15.34 7.29 -4.94
CA ASN A 156 -16.67 6.96 -4.42
C ASN A 156 -16.70 5.62 -3.67
N ASN A 157 -15.71 4.76 -3.92
CA ASN A 157 -15.54 3.46 -3.27
C ASN A 157 -14.11 3.35 -2.73
N LEU A 158 -13.97 2.65 -1.61
CA LEU A 158 -12.69 2.35 -0.99
C LEU A 158 -12.39 0.86 -1.14
N CYS A 159 -11.26 0.52 -1.76
CA CYS A 159 -10.75 -0.85 -1.76
C CYS A 159 -9.74 -1.00 -0.60
N SER A 160 -10.16 -1.66 0.47
CA SER A 160 -9.23 -2.03 1.55
C SER A 160 -8.35 -3.23 1.16
N ILE A 161 -7.22 -3.40 1.84
CA ILE A 161 -6.32 -4.55 1.62
C ILE A 161 -7.05 -5.89 1.85
N THR A 162 -7.96 -5.93 2.83
CA THR A 162 -8.75 -7.13 3.16
C THR A 162 -9.82 -7.44 2.11
N GLU A 163 -10.42 -6.41 1.50
CA GLU A 163 -11.31 -6.57 0.35
C GLU A 163 -10.51 -7.01 -0.88
N ALA A 164 -9.36 -6.39 -1.16
CA ALA A 164 -8.49 -6.79 -2.27
C ALA A 164 -8.06 -8.26 -2.18
N ALA A 165 -7.81 -8.80 -0.98
CA ALA A 165 -7.49 -10.21 -0.79
C ALA A 165 -8.63 -11.18 -1.21
N LYS A 166 -9.88 -10.70 -1.23
CA LYS A 166 -11.08 -11.52 -1.50
C LYS A 166 -11.74 -11.20 -2.84
N SER A 167 -11.53 -9.99 -3.35
CA SER A 167 -12.10 -9.43 -4.58
C SER A 167 -11.84 -10.32 -5.80
N PRO A 168 -12.88 -10.68 -6.59
CA PRO A 168 -12.71 -11.34 -7.87
C PRO A 168 -11.84 -10.52 -8.84
N THR A 169 -11.98 -9.20 -8.85
CA THR A 169 -11.21 -8.29 -9.70
C THR A 169 -9.72 -8.31 -9.34
N ALA A 170 -9.39 -8.25 -8.05
CA ALA A 170 -8.01 -8.37 -7.57
C ALA A 170 -7.43 -9.78 -7.75
N LYS A 171 -8.27 -10.82 -7.73
CA LYS A 171 -7.84 -12.21 -8.02
C LYS A 171 -7.48 -12.43 -9.48
N ALA A 172 -8.07 -11.68 -10.41
CA ALA A 172 -7.72 -11.75 -11.83
C ALA A 172 -6.26 -11.33 -12.08
N GLU A 173 -5.71 -10.49 -11.23
CA GLU A 173 -4.28 -10.18 -11.22
C GLU A 173 -3.49 -11.40 -10.72
N THR A 174 -2.80 -12.09 -11.62
CA THR A 174 -2.05 -13.32 -11.31
C THR A 174 -0.58 -13.07 -11.01
N THR A 175 -0.09 -11.86 -11.24
CA THR A 175 1.30 -11.49 -10.99
C THR A 175 1.55 -11.44 -9.48
N GLY A 176 2.39 -12.34 -8.97
CA GLY A 176 2.83 -12.30 -7.58
C GLY A 176 3.62 -11.02 -7.28
N ALA A 177 3.50 -10.48 -6.07
CA ALA A 177 4.12 -9.20 -5.68
C ALA A 177 5.62 -9.10 -5.98
N LYS A 178 6.38 -10.20 -5.84
CA LYS A 178 7.81 -10.27 -6.19
C LYS A 178 8.13 -9.95 -7.65
N ASN A 179 7.14 -9.96 -8.53
CA ASN A 179 7.28 -9.66 -9.96
C ASN A 179 6.70 -8.29 -10.32
N TRP A 180 6.26 -7.51 -9.33
CA TRP A 180 5.86 -6.12 -9.53
C TRP A 180 7.08 -5.21 -9.35
N LYS A 181 7.04 -4.06 -10.00
CA LYS A 181 7.98 -2.97 -9.81
C LYS A 181 7.19 -1.73 -9.46
N LEU A 182 7.41 -1.22 -8.25
CA LEU A 182 6.84 0.05 -7.81
C LEU A 182 7.72 1.18 -8.35
N VAL A 183 7.17 2.05 -9.20
CA VAL A 183 7.84 3.30 -9.62
C VAL A 183 7.14 4.49 -8.96
N TYR A 184 7.88 5.57 -8.75
CA TYR A 184 7.38 6.71 -7.99
C TYR A 184 7.20 7.95 -8.85
N HIS A 185 6.03 8.57 -8.75
CA HIS A 185 5.74 9.87 -9.34
C HIS A 185 5.55 10.90 -8.22
N ILE A 186 6.22 12.05 -8.34
CA ILE A 186 6.15 13.12 -7.37
C ILE A 186 5.04 14.10 -7.75
N VAL A 187 4.13 14.33 -6.81
CA VAL A 187 3.02 15.27 -6.89
C VAL A 187 3.40 16.53 -6.14
N LYS A 188 3.41 17.67 -6.84
CA LYS A 188 3.71 18.98 -6.27
C LYS A 188 2.64 19.97 -6.64
N ALA A 189 2.43 20.98 -5.80
CA ALA A 189 1.66 22.14 -6.21
C ALA A 189 2.32 22.79 -7.43
N GLU A 190 1.49 23.24 -8.37
CA GLU A 190 1.93 24.05 -9.50
C GLU A 190 2.66 25.30 -9.02
N THR A 191 3.66 25.73 -9.79
CA THR A 191 4.33 27.01 -9.56
C THR A 191 3.45 28.17 -9.99
N ASN A 192 3.59 29.32 -9.34
CA ASN A 192 2.87 30.56 -9.66
C ASN A 192 3.37 31.29 -10.93
N THR A 193 4.11 30.59 -11.80
CA THR A 193 4.67 31.15 -13.03
C THR A 193 3.54 31.49 -14.02
N ALA A 194 3.54 32.72 -14.53
CA ALA A 194 2.59 33.13 -15.56
C ALA A 194 2.75 32.28 -16.83
N ARG A 195 1.62 31.88 -17.42
CA ARG A 195 1.60 31.01 -18.61
C ARG A 195 1.60 31.88 -19.88
N ALA A 196 2.43 31.48 -20.85
CA ALA A 196 2.68 32.27 -22.05
C ALA A 196 1.55 32.25 -23.09
N ASN A 197 0.68 31.23 -23.05
CA ASN A 197 -0.43 31.05 -24.00
C ASN A 197 -1.52 30.15 -23.41
N ALA A 198 -2.68 30.10 -24.07
CA ALA A 198 -3.83 29.28 -23.73
C ALA A 198 -3.53 27.78 -23.80
N ALA A 199 -2.66 27.34 -24.72
CA ALA A 199 -2.27 25.93 -24.77
C ALA A 199 -1.56 25.47 -23.47
N ALA A 200 -0.79 26.35 -22.84
CA ALA A 200 -0.12 26.09 -21.56
C ALA A 200 -1.09 26.02 -20.36
N THR A 201 -2.35 26.41 -20.51
CA THR A 201 -3.38 26.29 -19.46
C THR A 201 -4.14 24.97 -19.51
N ALA A 202 -3.92 24.14 -20.53
CA ALA A 202 -4.70 22.91 -20.75
C ALA A 202 -4.66 21.98 -19.53
N GLY A 203 -5.84 21.66 -18.99
CA GLY A 203 -6.00 20.79 -17.81
C GLY A 203 -5.54 21.43 -16.48
N LYS A 204 -5.12 22.70 -16.48
CA LYS A 204 -4.62 23.43 -15.31
C LYS A 204 -5.62 24.49 -14.87
N ALA A 205 -5.81 24.59 -13.56
CA ALA A 205 -6.55 25.70 -13.00
C ALA A 205 -5.82 27.01 -13.32
N THR A 206 -6.52 27.95 -13.95
CA THR A 206 -5.92 29.20 -14.43
C THR A 206 -6.87 30.36 -14.23
N ILE A 207 -6.40 31.41 -13.54
CA ILE A 207 -7.10 32.68 -13.48
C ILE A 207 -6.81 33.45 -14.77
N CYS A 208 -7.85 33.92 -15.43
CA CYS A 208 -7.74 34.61 -16.72
C CYS A 208 -8.34 36.01 -16.61
N LEU A 209 -7.61 37.00 -17.11
CA LEU A 209 -8.07 38.37 -17.26
C LEU A 209 -8.22 38.66 -18.75
N SER A 210 -9.44 38.87 -19.22
CA SER A 210 -9.72 39.08 -20.64
C SER A 210 -10.95 39.95 -20.87
N LYS A 211 -11.30 40.21 -22.14
CA LYS A 211 -12.43 41.09 -22.50
C LYS A 211 -13.79 40.40 -22.42
N ASP A 212 -13.82 39.08 -22.39
CA ASP A 212 -15.03 38.25 -22.38
C ASP A 212 -14.96 37.10 -21.35
N GLY A 213 -13.91 37.11 -20.51
CA GLY A 213 -13.60 36.10 -19.50
C GLY A 213 -13.21 34.73 -20.04
N THR A 214 -12.81 34.63 -21.30
CA THR A 214 -12.14 33.42 -21.83
C THR A 214 -10.61 33.52 -21.73
N CYS A 215 -9.93 32.39 -21.49
CA CYS A 215 -8.46 32.29 -21.47
C CYS A 215 -7.91 32.22 -22.91
N LYS A 216 -7.76 33.37 -23.58
CA LYS A 216 -7.27 33.48 -24.96
C LYS A 216 -5.83 34.01 -25.00
N ASP A 217 -5.14 33.78 -26.12
CA ASP A 217 -3.76 34.26 -26.36
C ASP A 217 -3.64 35.79 -26.53
N ASN A 218 -4.76 36.49 -26.72
CA ASN A 218 -4.76 37.94 -26.91
C ASN A 218 -4.52 38.68 -25.59
N ALA A 219 -3.85 39.84 -25.65
CA ALA A 219 -3.34 40.60 -24.50
C ALA A 219 -4.27 40.67 -23.27
N ASN A 220 -3.64 40.52 -22.09
CA ASN A 220 -4.19 40.55 -20.71
C ASN A 220 -4.86 41.86 -20.28
N ASN A 221 -5.64 42.50 -21.17
CA ASN A 221 -6.13 43.87 -21.03
C ASN A 221 -7.65 43.93 -21.20
N GLY A 222 -8.38 43.17 -20.38
CA GLY A 222 -9.84 43.26 -20.34
C GLY A 222 -10.35 43.36 -18.91
N ALA A 223 -11.58 43.85 -18.78
CA ALA A 223 -12.18 44.06 -17.47
C ALA A 223 -12.71 42.76 -16.85
N PHE A 224 -12.73 41.62 -17.56
CA PHE A 224 -13.35 40.40 -17.04
C PHE A 224 -12.34 39.45 -16.41
N TYR A 225 -12.59 38.99 -15.18
CA TYR A 225 -11.89 37.87 -14.57
C TYR A 225 -12.68 36.57 -14.74
N SER A 226 -12.00 35.44 -14.86
CA SER A 226 -12.58 34.10 -14.80
C SER A 226 -11.58 33.09 -14.23
N LEU A 227 -12.08 31.91 -13.87
CA LEU A 227 -11.26 30.77 -13.48
C LEU A 227 -11.54 29.60 -14.42
N GLN A 228 -10.53 29.12 -15.12
CA GLN A 228 -10.59 27.89 -15.88
C GLN A 228 -10.49 26.69 -14.94
N ALA A 229 -11.32 25.68 -15.16
CA ALA A 229 -11.24 24.41 -14.42
C ALA A 229 -9.94 23.67 -14.74
N GLY A 230 -9.40 22.95 -13.75
CA GLY A 230 -8.22 22.09 -13.93
C GLY A 230 -7.52 21.77 -12.61
N THR A 231 -6.43 21.01 -12.68
CA THR A 231 -5.63 20.68 -11.48
C THR A 231 -4.72 21.84 -11.07
N ILE A 232 -4.42 21.92 -9.78
CA ILE A 232 -3.38 22.78 -9.20
C ILE A 232 -2.11 22.00 -8.87
N PHE A 233 -2.03 20.75 -9.31
CA PHE A 233 -0.89 19.87 -9.08
C PHE A 233 -0.19 19.50 -10.39
N THR A 234 1.13 19.38 -10.29
CA THR A 234 1.98 18.74 -11.29
C THR A 234 2.36 17.35 -10.82
N VAL A 235 2.45 16.42 -11.76
CA VAL A 235 2.96 15.06 -11.53
C VAL A 235 4.17 14.87 -12.43
N ALA A 236 5.28 14.43 -11.87
CA ALA A 236 6.49 14.11 -12.61
C ALA A 236 7.11 12.82 -12.09
N GLU A 237 7.82 12.10 -12.94
CA GLU A 237 8.61 10.94 -12.50
C GLU A 237 9.63 11.34 -11.43
N ASN A 238 9.84 10.46 -10.44
CA ASN A 238 10.90 10.65 -9.47
C ASN A 238 12.27 10.54 -10.16
N ALA A 239 13.00 11.65 -10.18
CA ALA A 239 14.36 11.69 -10.72
C ALA A 239 15.43 11.25 -9.71
N ALA A 240 15.11 11.19 -8.41
CA ALA A 240 16.03 10.83 -7.35
C ALA A 240 16.14 9.30 -7.18
N GLU A 241 17.30 8.81 -6.76
CA GLU A 241 17.49 7.39 -6.43
C GLU A 241 17.04 7.07 -4.99
N PRO A 242 16.52 5.86 -4.72
CA PRO A 242 16.13 4.85 -5.71
C PRO A 242 14.88 5.26 -6.51
N LYS A 243 14.91 5.02 -7.83
CA LYS A 243 13.77 5.31 -8.73
C LYS A 243 12.58 4.37 -8.58
N HIS A 244 12.80 3.20 -8.00
CA HIS A 244 11.79 2.18 -7.77
C HIS A 244 11.97 1.49 -6.43
N GLY A 245 10.94 0.78 -6.00
CA GLY A 245 10.98 -0.10 -4.83
C GLY A 245 11.88 -1.32 -5.05
N HIS A 246 11.53 -2.42 -4.38
CA HIS A 246 12.23 -3.69 -4.47
C HIS A 246 12.48 -4.10 -5.93
N ASN A 247 13.74 -4.43 -6.23
CA ASN A 247 14.17 -4.77 -7.58
C ASN A 247 13.65 -6.15 -7.97
N SER A 248 12.60 -6.22 -8.78
CA SER A 248 12.18 -7.46 -9.41
C SER A 248 12.88 -7.63 -10.77
N ALA A 249 13.74 -8.64 -10.89
CA ALA A 249 14.29 -9.06 -12.17
C ALA A 249 13.33 -10.05 -12.86
N PRO A 250 13.19 -9.97 -14.20
CA PRO A 250 12.50 -8.87 -14.87
C PRO A 250 11.05 -8.74 -14.35
N ALA A 251 10.68 -7.52 -13.91
CA ALA A 251 9.32 -7.20 -13.50
C ALA A 251 8.31 -7.57 -14.61
N ARG A 252 7.21 -8.21 -14.22
CA ARG A 252 6.09 -8.55 -15.13
C ARG A 252 4.99 -7.51 -15.11
N LYS A 253 5.01 -6.61 -14.11
CA LYS A 253 4.08 -5.49 -13.97
C LYS A 253 4.81 -4.29 -13.36
N GLU A 254 4.62 -3.13 -13.94
CA GLU A 254 5.01 -1.84 -13.35
C GLU A 254 3.76 -1.14 -12.82
N THR A 255 3.85 -0.54 -11.64
CA THR A 255 2.78 0.27 -11.05
C THR A 255 3.33 1.57 -10.49
N ILE A 256 2.54 2.64 -10.59
CA ILE A 256 2.93 3.99 -10.21
C ILE A 256 2.36 4.33 -8.84
N TRP A 257 3.24 4.54 -7.87
CA TRP A 257 2.90 5.10 -6.57
C TRP A 257 3.18 6.60 -6.58
N HIS A 258 2.21 7.38 -6.12
CA HIS A 258 2.36 8.84 -6.05
C HIS A 258 2.93 9.23 -4.68
N ALA A 259 3.89 10.15 -4.65
CA ALA A 259 4.50 10.66 -3.43
C ALA A 259 4.54 12.20 -3.46
N GLN A 260 4.58 12.86 -2.31
CA GLN A 260 4.62 14.33 -2.22
C GLN A 260 6.05 14.87 -2.36
N SER A 261 7.05 14.02 -2.10
CA SER A 261 8.46 14.39 -2.23
C SER A 261 9.34 13.20 -2.61
N ALA A 262 10.58 13.49 -2.98
CA ALA A 262 11.57 12.45 -3.24
C ALA A 262 11.85 11.62 -1.99
N GLU A 263 11.89 12.25 -0.82
CA GLU A 263 12.14 11.59 0.47
C GLU A 263 11.03 10.58 0.81
N GLU A 264 9.77 10.92 0.54
CA GLU A 264 8.65 10.00 0.72
C GLU A 264 8.74 8.81 -0.26
N ALA A 265 9.10 9.06 -1.52
CA ALA A 265 9.35 8.00 -2.49
C ALA A 265 10.49 7.06 -2.05
N GLN A 266 11.59 7.61 -1.52
CA GLN A 266 12.71 6.84 -0.98
C GLN A 266 12.30 6.01 0.24
N LEU A 267 11.48 6.57 1.13
CA LEU A 267 10.93 5.84 2.27
C LEU A 267 10.04 4.69 1.80
N ALA A 268 9.12 4.93 0.86
CA ALA A 268 8.27 3.88 0.30
C ALA A 268 9.10 2.77 -0.37
N ALA A 269 10.17 3.13 -1.09
CA ALA A 269 11.10 2.18 -1.69
C ALA A 269 11.79 1.30 -0.66
N LYS A 270 12.24 1.91 0.43
CA LYS A 270 12.84 1.18 1.55
C LYS A 270 11.84 0.24 2.23
N LEU A 271 10.62 0.71 2.51
CA LEU A 271 9.58 -0.09 3.13
C LEU A 271 9.19 -1.30 2.28
N ASP A 272 9.16 -1.12 0.96
CA ASP A 272 8.93 -2.21 0.02
C ASP A 272 10.05 -3.26 0.09
N ALA A 273 11.31 -2.83 0.04
CA ALA A 273 12.46 -3.72 0.19
C ALA A 273 12.49 -4.44 1.55
N ASP A 274 12.18 -3.74 2.64
CA ASP A 274 12.13 -4.29 4.00
C ASP A 274 11.00 -5.32 4.13
N ALA A 275 9.83 -5.08 3.54
CA ALA A 275 8.71 -6.03 3.54
C ALA A 275 9.05 -7.33 2.78
N HIS A 276 9.61 -7.23 1.58
CA HIS A 276 10.08 -8.41 0.82
C HIS A 276 11.12 -9.20 1.60
N THR A 277 12.09 -8.51 2.20
CA THR A 277 13.15 -9.13 3.00
C THR A 277 12.57 -9.84 4.24
N ALA A 278 11.69 -9.18 4.98
CA ALA A 278 11.10 -9.75 6.19
C ALA A 278 10.20 -10.96 5.90
N ILE A 279 9.41 -10.91 4.82
CA ILE A 279 8.58 -12.04 4.37
C ILE A 279 9.46 -13.21 3.89
N ALA A 280 10.56 -12.93 3.18
CA ALA A 280 11.51 -13.97 2.78
C ALA A 280 12.14 -14.66 4.00
N VAL A 281 12.52 -13.89 5.03
CA VAL A 281 13.04 -14.44 6.30
C VAL A 281 11.99 -15.29 6.99
N GLN A 282 10.74 -14.81 7.12
CA GLN A 282 9.67 -15.57 7.74
C GLN A 282 9.37 -16.88 7.00
N THR A 283 9.27 -16.84 5.67
CA THR A 283 8.98 -18.01 4.83
C THR A 283 10.13 -19.03 4.82
N SER A 284 11.39 -18.59 4.86
CA SER A 284 12.57 -19.48 4.96
C SER A 284 12.64 -20.26 6.28
N ASN A 285 11.96 -19.79 7.33
CA ASN A 285 11.88 -20.46 8.62
C ASN A 285 10.81 -21.57 8.66
N VAL A 286 10.07 -21.79 7.57
CA VAL A 286 9.12 -22.91 7.38
C VAL A 286 9.86 -24.07 6.70
N PRO A 287 9.95 -25.29 7.28
CA PRO A 287 10.40 -26.46 6.54
C PRO A 287 9.41 -26.79 5.44
N GLY A 288 9.92 -27.01 4.22
CA GLY A 288 9.16 -27.63 3.13
C GLY A 288 8.80 -29.08 3.40
#